data_AF-R0A7C3-F1
#
_entry.id   AF-R0A7C3-F1
#
_cell.length_a   1.000
_cell.length_b   1.000
_cell.length_c   1.000
_cell.angle_alpha   90.00
_cell.angle_beta   90.00
_cell.angle_gamma   90.00
#
_symmetry.space_group_name_H-M   'P 1'
#
loop_
_entity.id
_entity.type
_entity.pdbx_description
1 polymer ?
#
loop_
_entity_poly.entity_id
_entity_poly.type
_entity_poly.pdbx_seq_one_letter_code
_entity_poly.pdbx_strand_id
1 'polypeptide(L)'
;MKKIVAILTLSTVLALAGCNNQTQDLPEVSKAHVRVTSTVATVTRPEETESESIPETTEEVIEQREGTTFRNTIWGDDIDTVKKYETEINLESLDDGSLFGNVRVNGYKAFAFYHFNDNKLHDGLYLFDLGYTSGGQFISTYNSLKESLTKKYGNPTHDKIIPYQKESLIEHAGSSKALEYGYVSYAASWETDDTLIILGLSSQNYEIGLTLQYLDKNYEPDINDSGL
;
A
#
# COMPACT_ATOMS: atom_id res chain seq x y z
N MET A 1 18.64 17.08 1.25
CA MET A 1 17.88 16.29 2.24
C MET A 1 16.54 16.99 2.45
N LYS A 2 15.47 16.54 1.78
CA LYS A 2 14.12 17.06 2.04
C LYS A 2 13.70 16.49 3.40
N LYS A 3 13.26 17.36 4.31
CA LYS A 3 12.75 16.95 5.62
C LYS A 3 11.49 16.11 5.37
N ILE A 4 11.55 14.81 5.61
CA ILE A 4 10.36 13.96 5.64
C ILE A 4 9.68 14.32 6.96
N VAL A 5 8.61 15.10 6.88
CA VAL A 5 7.81 15.47 8.05
C VAL A 5 7.08 14.20 8.51
N ALA A 6 7.29 13.82 9.77
CA ALA A 6 6.54 12.73 10.41
C ALA A 6 5.05 13.07 10.37
N ILE A 7 4.28 12.38 9.52
CA ILE A 7 2.83 12.51 9.47
C ILE A 7 2.29 11.58 10.54
N LEU A 8 1.79 12.17 11.63
CA LEU A 8 1.10 11.47 12.72
C LEU A 8 -0.01 10.59 12.15
N THR A 9 0.02 9.32 12.53
CA THR A 9 -1.01 8.31 12.27
C THR A 9 -2.37 8.83 12.73
N LEU A 10 -3.28 9.04 11.78
CA LEU A 10 -4.61 9.56 12.04
C LEU A 10 -5.47 8.43 12.64
N SER A 11 -5.40 8.24 13.95
CA SER A 11 -6.32 7.38 14.70
C SER A 11 -7.71 8.02 14.75
N THR A 12 -8.58 7.70 13.80
CA THR A 12 -10.01 8.01 13.92
C THR A 12 -10.86 6.80 13.56
N VAL A 13 -11.41 6.21 14.62
CA VAL A 13 -12.51 5.24 14.64
C VAL A 13 -13.71 5.82 13.88
N LEU A 14 -14.21 5.12 12.87
CA LEU A 14 -15.49 5.41 12.23
C LEU A 14 -16.41 4.19 12.38
N ALA A 15 -17.55 4.43 13.02
CA ALA A 15 -18.59 3.44 13.28
C ALA A 15 -19.54 3.29 12.09
N LEU A 16 -19.79 2.01 11.76
CA LEU A 16 -20.82 1.30 10.97
C LEU A 16 -22.05 2.07 10.47
N ALA A 17 -22.49 1.75 9.24
CA ALA A 17 -23.81 1.15 8.93
C ALA A 17 -24.12 1.05 7.41
N GLY A 18 -24.19 -0.19 6.89
CA GLY A 18 -25.42 -0.73 6.28
C GLY A 18 -25.80 -0.47 4.81
N CYS A 19 -25.67 -1.54 4.00
CA CYS A 19 -26.65 -2.12 3.04
C CYS A 19 -26.63 -1.77 1.52
N ASN A 20 -26.28 -2.81 0.73
CA ASN A 20 -27.03 -3.46 -0.39
C ASN A 20 -27.33 -2.62 -1.66
N ASN A 21 -27.32 -3.09 -2.93
CA ASN A 21 -27.27 -4.42 -3.55
C ASN A 21 -27.00 -4.30 -5.07
N GLN A 22 -26.74 -5.46 -5.70
CA GLN A 22 -26.98 -5.86 -7.10
C GLN A 22 -25.95 -5.63 -8.24
N THR A 23 -25.35 -6.77 -8.58
CA THR A 23 -24.59 -7.19 -9.76
C THR A 23 -25.43 -7.29 -11.05
N GLN A 24 -24.80 -7.05 -12.21
CA GLN A 24 -25.20 -7.61 -13.50
C GLN A 24 -23.98 -8.20 -14.26
N ASP A 25 -24.18 -9.42 -14.77
CA ASP A 25 -23.24 -10.28 -15.51
C ASP A 25 -22.85 -9.77 -16.91
N LEU A 26 -21.69 -10.20 -17.40
CA LEU A 26 -21.41 -10.45 -18.82
C LEU A 26 -20.32 -11.54 -19.00
N PRO A 27 -20.25 -12.19 -20.19
CA PRO A 27 -20.00 -13.63 -20.30
C PRO A 27 -18.56 -14.06 -20.67
N GLU A 28 -18.36 -15.35 -20.47
CA GLU A 28 -17.26 -16.27 -20.80
C GLU A 28 -16.99 -16.43 -22.32
N VAL A 29 -15.71 -16.49 -22.74
CA VAL A 29 -15.25 -17.16 -23.98
C VAL A 29 -13.86 -17.80 -23.79
N SER A 30 -13.69 -18.92 -24.49
CA SER A 30 -12.79 -20.05 -24.36
C SER A 30 -11.34 -19.93 -24.86
N LYS A 31 -10.47 -20.67 -24.14
CA LYS A 31 -9.40 -21.62 -24.54
C LYS A 31 -8.82 -21.58 -25.97
N ALA A 32 -7.48 -21.66 -26.06
CA ALA A 32 -6.78 -22.77 -26.75
C ALA A 32 -5.25 -22.80 -26.50
N HIS A 33 -4.76 -24.02 -26.20
CA HIS A 33 -3.38 -24.51 -26.24
C HIS A 33 -2.78 -24.52 -27.65
N VAL A 34 -1.44 -24.47 -27.76
CA VAL A 34 -0.54 -25.11 -28.78
C VAL A 34 0.90 -24.70 -28.39
N ARG A 35 2.01 -25.45 -28.48
CA ARG A 35 2.37 -26.85 -28.75
C ARG A 35 3.91 -26.89 -28.64
N VAL A 36 4.46 -27.89 -27.94
CA VAL A 36 5.91 -28.18 -27.88
C VAL A 36 6.37 -28.80 -29.20
N THR A 37 7.57 -28.46 -29.69
CA THR A 37 8.30 -29.30 -30.64
C THR A 37 9.79 -29.29 -30.30
N SER A 38 10.30 -30.50 -30.08
CA SER A 38 11.70 -30.86 -29.87
C SER A 38 12.42 -30.99 -31.21
N THR A 39 13.69 -30.60 -31.27
CA THR A 39 14.66 -31.16 -32.22
C THR A 39 16.02 -31.32 -31.53
N VAL A 40 16.53 -32.55 -31.58
CA VAL A 40 17.86 -32.97 -31.13
C VAL A 40 18.78 -32.98 -32.34
N ALA A 41 20.01 -32.47 -32.20
CA ALA A 41 21.13 -32.86 -33.02
C ALA A 41 22.40 -32.91 -32.16
N THR A 42 23.14 -34.01 -32.30
CA THR A 42 24.34 -34.39 -31.54
C THR A 42 25.61 -34.07 -32.35
N VAL A 43 26.76 -34.16 -31.67
CA VAL A 43 28.17 -34.32 -32.16
C VAL A 43 28.93 -32.98 -32.18
N THR A 44 30.01 -32.75 -31.42
CA THR A 44 31.29 -33.50 -31.29
C THR A 44 32.08 -33.10 -30.01
N ARG A 45 32.95 -33.99 -29.51
CA ARG A 45 33.85 -33.94 -28.33
C ARG A 45 35.33 -33.93 -28.81
N PRO A 46 36.41 -33.66 -28.02
CA PRO A 46 36.65 -32.85 -26.81
C PRO A 46 37.84 -31.85 -26.95
N GLU A 47 38.04 -30.95 -25.98
CA GLU A 47 39.40 -30.65 -25.50
C GLU A 47 39.36 -30.27 -24.01
N GLU A 48 40.30 -30.82 -23.25
CA GLU A 48 40.45 -30.66 -21.80
C GLU A 48 41.14 -29.33 -21.50
N THR A 49 40.54 -28.49 -20.65
CA THR A 49 41.29 -27.46 -19.91
C THR A 49 40.59 -27.19 -18.58
N GLU A 50 41.31 -27.54 -17.51
CA GLU A 50 41.37 -26.89 -16.20
C GLU A 50 40.06 -26.57 -15.46
N SER A 51 39.82 -27.38 -14.42
CA SER A 51 38.79 -27.23 -13.40
C SER A 51 39.01 -25.94 -12.60
N GLU A 52 38.29 -24.88 -12.96
CA GLU A 52 38.05 -23.74 -12.07
C GLU A 52 36.68 -23.95 -11.41
N SER A 53 36.68 -24.27 -10.12
CA SER A 53 35.47 -24.44 -9.32
C SER A 53 34.77 -23.10 -9.14
N ILE A 54 33.81 -22.82 -10.01
CA ILE A 54 32.86 -21.72 -9.82
C ILE A 54 32.05 -22.05 -8.55
N PRO A 55 32.02 -21.17 -7.53
CA PRO A 55 31.10 -21.36 -6.42
C PRO A 55 29.69 -21.26 -6.98
N GLU A 56 29.00 -22.40 -6.99
CA GLU A 56 27.58 -22.50 -7.27
C GLU A 56 26.86 -21.63 -6.24
N THR A 57 26.59 -20.38 -6.62
CA THR A 57 25.72 -19.49 -5.86
C THR A 57 24.34 -20.09 -5.99
N THR A 58 23.98 -20.93 -5.03
CA THR A 58 22.61 -21.40 -4.86
C THR A 58 21.77 -20.17 -4.54
N GLU A 59 21.19 -19.55 -5.57
CA GLU A 59 20.15 -18.56 -5.40
C GLU A 59 19.01 -19.23 -4.64
N GLU A 60 18.85 -18.87 -3.36
CA GLU A 60 17.72 -19.32 -2.56
C GLU A 60 16.45 -18.83 -3.26
N VAL A 61 15.67 -19.75 -3.81
CA VAL A 61 14.37 -19.44 -4.41
C VAL A 61 13.44 -19.08 -3.25
N ILE A 62 13.18 -17.78 -3.08
CA ILE A 62 12.22 -17.29 -2.09
C ILE A 62 10.82 -17.54 -2.66
N GLU A 63 10.12 -18.54 -2.13
CA GLU A 63 8.76 -18.84 -2.54
C GLU A 63 7.78 -17.74 -2.13
N GLN A 64 6.81 -17.47 -3.00
CA GLN A 64 5.73 -16.53 -2.72
C GLN A 64 4.85 -17.09 -1.59
N ARG A 65 4.60 -16.26 -0.58
CA ARG A 65 3.74 -16.63 0.55
C ARG A 65 2.28 -16.47 0.17
N GLU A 66 1.46 -17.42 0.59
CA GLU A 66 0.00 -17.30 0.58
C GLU A 66 -0.47 -16.47 1.78
N GLY A 67 -1.59 -15.76 1.62
CA GLY A 67 -2.21 -14.99 2.73
C GLY A 67 -1.44 -13.73 3.14
N THR A 68 -0.74 -13.08 2.22
CA THR A 68 -0.07 -11.81 2.52
C THR A 68 -1.07 -10.69 2.81
N THR A 69 -0.74 -9.87 3.80
CA THR A 69 -1.63 -8.81 4.31
C THR A 69 -1.25 -7.44 3.77
N PHE A 70 0.05 -7.18 3.67
CA PHE A 70 0.61 -6.00 3.02
C PHE A 70 1.79 -6.39 2.13
N ARG A 71 1.67 -6.18 0.82
CA ARG A 71 2.68 -6.59 -0.17
C ARG A 71 3.07 -8.07 0.02
N ASN A 72 4.33 -8.34 0.34
CA ASN A 72 4.89 -9.69 0.49
C ASN A 72 5.00 -10.14 1.96
N THR A 73 4.37 -9.41 2.90
CA THR A 73 4.47 -9.68 4.34
C THR A 73 3.15 -10.17 4.93
N ILE A 74 3.21 -10.68 6.15
CA ILE A 74 2.08 -11.07 6.98
C ILE A 74 2.16 -10.27 8.29
N TRP A 75 1.00 -9.91 8.87
CA TRP A 75 0.97 -9.26 10.18
C TRP A 75 1.68 -10.11 11.24
N GLY A 76 2.45 -9.44 12.11
CA GLY A 76 3.30 -10.07 13.11
C GLY A 76 4.68 -10.51 12.62
N ASP A 77 4.99 -10.43 11.31
CA ASP A 77 6.35 -10.65 10.81
C ASP A 77 7.35 -9.70 11.50
N ASP A 78 8.54 -10.22 11.81
CA ASP A 78 9.64 -9.41 12.31
C ASP A 78 10.40 -8.69 11.18
N ILE A 79 11.28 -7.75 11.57
CA ILE A 79 12.06 -6.93 10.63
C ILE A 79 12.86 -7.79 9.64
N ASP A 80 13.48 -8.88 10.11
CA ASP A 80 14.32 -9.73 9.28
C ASP A 80 13.48 -10.54 8.28
N THR A 81 12.30 -11.01 8.71
CA THR A 81 11.31 -11.67 7.85
C THR A 81 10.77 -10.72 6.80
N VAL A 82 10.42 -9.48 7.17
CA VAL A 82 10.01 -8.45 6.20
C VAL A 82 11.10 -8.20 5.17
N LYS A 83 12.36 -8.02 5.59
CA LYS A 83 13.51 -7.83 4.68
C LYS A 83 13.75 -9.03 3.77
N LYS A 84 13.51 -10.26 4.27
CA LYS A 84 13.66 -11.49 3.48
C LYS A 84 12.64 -11.55 2.35
N TYR A 85 11.38 -11.21 2.61
CA TYR A 85 10.29 -11.40 1.65
C TYR A 85 9.99 -10.16 0.78
N GLU A 86 10.34 -8.96 1.22
CA GLU A 86 10.20 -7.76 0.40
C GLU A 86 11.41 -7.61 -0.55
N THR A 87 11.35 -8.32 -1.67
CA THR A 87 12.41 -8.34 -2.68
C THR A 87 12.19 -7.36 -3.83
N GLU A 88 11.00 -6.76 -3.93
CA GLU A 88 10.62 -5.86 -5.04
C GLU A 88 11.15 -4.44 -4.87
N ILE A 89 11.45 -4.03 -3.63
CA ILE A 89 11.92 -2.68 -3.30
C ILE A 89 13.13 -2.75 -2.39
N ASN A 90 14.01 -1.77 -2.52
CA ASN A 90 15.12 -1.61 -1.58
C ASN A 90 14.58 -0.97 -0.29
N LEU A 91 14.70 -1.71 0.81
CA LEU A 91 14.30 -1.24 2.14
C LEU A 91 15.45 -0.55 2.86
N GLU A 92 15.14 0.62 3.40
CA GLU A 92 16.00 1.40 4.29
C GLU A 92 15.36 1.43 5.69
N SER A 93 16.19 1.48 6.74
CA SER A 93 15.72 1.60 8.12
C SER A 93 15.65 3.08 8.54
N LEU A 94 14.63 3.42 9.31
CA LEU A 94 14.49 4.72 9.98
C LEU A 94 14.98 4.63 11.43
N ASP A 95 15.25 5.78 12.03
CA ASP A 95 15.76 5.89 13.41
C ASP A 95 14.76 5.33 14.45
N ASP A 96 13.47 5.28 14.11
CA ASP A 96 12.41 4.73 14.97
C ASP A 96 12.23 3.21 14.86
N GLY A 97 13.09 2.54 14.06
CA GLY A 97 13.02 1.09 13.84
C GLY A 97 12.11 0.66 12.69
N SER A 98 11.39 1.59 12.05
CA SER A 98 10.57 1.31 10.88
C SER A 98 11.40 1.05 9.64
N LEU A 99 10.81 0.41 8.63
CA LEU A 99 11.42 0.25 7.31
C LEU A 99 10.65 1.07 6.27
N PHE A 100 11.34 1.57 5.25
CA PHE A 100 10.69 2.20 4.11
C PHE A 100 11.43 1.96 2.79
N GLY A 101 10.73 2.09 1.67
CA GLY A 101 11.30 1.97 0.34
C GLY A 101 10.48 2.68 -0.73
N ASN A 102 11.12 2.99 -1.87
CA ASN A 102 10.45 3.62 -3.00
C ASN A 102 9.66 2.57 -3.80
N VAL A 103 8.42 2.90 -4.16
CA VAL A 103 7.52 1.98 -4.88
C VAL A 103 6.65 2.72 -5.91
N ARG A 104 6.02 1.96 -6.80
CA ARG A 104 4.89 2.45 -7.61
C ARG A 104 3.61 1.69 -7.28
N VAL A 105 2.56 2.44 -6.93
CA VAL A 105 1.23 1.89 -6.64
C VAL A 105 0.25 2.46 -7.66
N ASN A 106 -0.38 1.57 -8.44
CA ASN A 106 -1.29 1.95 -9.52
C ASN A 106 -0.67 3.01 -10.48
N GLY A 107 0.63 2.87 -10.78
CA GLY A 107 1.40 3.79 -11.62
C GLY A 107 1.93 5.05 -10.93
N TYR A 108 1.44 5.40 -9.74
CA TYR A 108 1.87 6.57 -8.99
C TYR A 108 3.10 6.28 -8.13
N LYS A 109 4.01 7.27 -8.00
CA LYS A 109 5.15 7.17 -7.10
C LYS A 109 4.67 7.25 -5.65
N ALA A 110 5.21 6.38 -4.81
CA ALA A 110 4.96 6.39 -3.38
C ALA A 110 6.19 5.87 -2.61
N PHE A 111 6.17 6.09 -1.31
CA PHE A 111 7.00 5.36 -0.35
C PHE A 111 6.12 4.31 0.32
N ALA A 112 6.60 3.08 0.40
CA ALA A 112 6.04 2.05 1.26
C ALA A 112 6.75 2.11 2.62
N PHE A 113 6.01 2.13 3.71
CA PHE A 113 6.50 2.07 5.08
C PHE A 113 5.96 0.82 5.77
N TYR A 114 6.77 0.29 6.67
CA TYR A 114 6.48 -0.85 7.53
C TYR A 114 6.76 -0.42 8.96
N HIS A 115 5.73 -0.35 9.78
CA HIS A 115 5.85 0.02 11.20
C HIS A 115 5.73 -1.21 12.08
N PHE A 116 6.59 -1.25 13.10
CA PHE A 116 6.73 -2.37 14.00
C PHE A 116 6.50 -1.91 15.44
N ASN A 117 5.85 -2.76 16.21
CA ASN A 117 5.82 -2.65 17.67
C ASN A 117 6.33 -3.96 18.25
N ASP A 118 7.24 -3.91 19.22
CA ASP A 118 7.91 -5.10 19.76
C ASP A 118 8.45 -6.05 18.67
N ASN A 119 9.04 -5.48 17.61
CA ASN A 119 9.55 -6.19 16.44
C ASN A 119 8.48 -7.01 15.70
N LYS A 120 7.22 -6.59 15.73
CA LYS A 120 6.11 -7.20 15.00
C LYS A 120 5.43 -6.17 14.10
N LEU A 121 5.33 -6.50 12.81
CA LEU A 121 4.65 -5.69 11.82
C LEU A 121 3.16 -5.59 12.14
N HIS A 122 2.63 -4.37 12.24
CA HIS A 122 1.19 -4.15 12.46
C HIS A 122 0.58 -3.08 11.54
N ASP A 123 1.41 -2.35 10.80
CA ASP A 123 0.98 -1.27 9.92
C ASP A 123 1.87 -1.17 8.69
N GLY A 124 1.22 -1.15 7.53
CA GLY A 124 1.83 -0.90 6.23
C GLY A 124 1.22 0.36 5.60
N LEU A 125 2.04 1.31 5.20
CA LEU A 125 1.59 2.61 4.70
C LEU A 125 2.21 2.93 3.34
N TYR A 126 1.38 3.34 2.39
CA TYR A 126 1.83 4.07 1.22
C TYR A 126 1.64 5.57 1.41
N LEU A 127 2.72 6.34 1.29
CA LEU A 127 2.70 7.79 1.20
C LEU A 127 3.01 8.21 -0.24
N PHE A 128 2.06 8.82 -0.94
CA PHE A 128 2.21 9.15 -2.36
C PHE A 128 3.02 10.44 -2.58
N ASP A 129 4.09 10.35 -3.39
CA ASP A 129 4.94 11.49 -3.80
C ASP A 129 4.59 11.93 -5.22
N LEU A 130 3.55 12.74 -5.35
CA LEU A 130 2.94 13.08 -6.64
C LEU A 130 3.53 14.35 -7.29
N GLY A 131 4.18 15.22 -6.51
CA GLY A 131 4.72 16.49 -7.00
C GLY A 131 3.68 17.48 -7.56
N TYR A 132 2.41 17.31 -7.20
CA TYR A 132 1.32 18.18 -7.64
C TYR A 132 1.28 19.50 -6.88
N THR A 133 0.59 20.49 -7.45
CA THR A 133 0.48 21.85 -6.88
C THR A 133 -0.96 22.31 -6.66
N SER A 134 -1.95 21.50 -7.05
CA SER A 134 -3.37 21.82 -6.95
C SER A 134 -4.14 20.70 -6.30
N GLY A 135 -5.03 21.04 -5.36
CA GLY A 135 -5.89 20.07 -4.68
C GLY A 135 -6.73 19.24 -5.64
N GLY A 136 -7.16 19.80 -6.77
CA GLY A 136 -7.91 19.09 -7.80
C GLY A 136 -7.16 17.90 -8.40
N GLN A 137 -5.83 18.00 -8.57
CA GLN A 137 -5.01 16.89 -9.06
C GLN A 137 -4.95 15.75 -8.04
N PHE A 138 -4.80 16.09 -6.76
CA PHE A 138 -4.83 15.11 -5.69
C PHE A 138 -6.19 14.42 -5.57
N ILE A 139 -7.29 15.16 -5.66
CA ILE A 139 -8.66 14.62 -5.64
C ILE A 139 -8.86 13.63 -6.81
N SER A 140 -8.35 13.96 -8.00
CA SER A 140 -8.43 13.05 -9.16
C SER A 140 -7.66 11.75 -8.91
N THR A 141 -6.44 11.81 -8.36
CA THR A 141 -5.66 10.62 -8.02
C THR A 141 -6.31 9.81 -6.89
N TYR A 142 -6.85 10.45 -5.86
CA TYR A 142 -7.62 9.78 -4.80
C TYR A 142 -8.80 8.99 -5.38
N ASN A 143 -9.58 9.59 -6.27
CA ASN A 143 -10.71 8.90 -6.90
C ASN A 143 -10.26 7.70 -7.76
N SER A 144 -9.16 7.84 -8.49
CA SER A 144 -8.57 6.74 -9.27
C SER A 144 -8.09 5.59 -8.39
N LEU A 145 -7.42 5.88 -7.27
CA LEU A 145 -7.00 4.86 -6.31
C LEU A 145 -8.21 4.20 -5.64
N LYS A 146 -9.21 4.99 -5.24
CA LYS A 146 -10.47 4.49 -4.67
C LYS A 146 -11.16 3.53 -5.64
N GLU A 147 -11.23 3.87 -6.92
CA GLU A 147 -11.81 2.98 -7.94
C GLU A 147 -11.04 1.64 -8.05
N SER A 148 -9.71 1.69 -8.06
CA SER A 148 -8.87 0.48 -8.07
C SER A 148 -9.04 -0.37 -6.81
N LEU A 149 -9.11 0.25 -5.64
CA LEU A 149 -9.37 -0.44 -4.38
C LEU A 149 -10.77 -1.06 -4.36
N THR A 150 -11.78 -0.35 -4.87
CA THR A 150 -13.13 -0.88 -5.00
C THR A 150 -13.20 -2.09 -5.93
N LYS A 151 -12.45 -2.08 -7.04
CA LYS A 151 -12.33 -3.26 -7.92
C LYS A 151 -11.69 -4.44 -7.22
N LYS A 152 -10.74 -4.21 -6.31
CA LYS A 152 -9.98 -5.25 -5.60
C LYS A 152 -10.73 -5.82 -4.39
N TYR A 153 -11.34 -4.95 -3.58
CA TYR A 153 -11.90 -5.30 -2.27
C TYR A 153 -13.43 -5.17 -2.21
N GLY A 154 -14.08 -4.78 -3.30
CA GLY A 154 -15.52 -4.47 -3.32
C GLY A 154 -15.83 -3.06 -2.83
N ASN A 155 -17.11 -2.77 -2.58
CA ASN A 155 -17.52 -1.44 -2.14
C ASN A 155 -16.88 -1.08 -0.78
N PRO A 156 -16.47 0.18 -0.58
CA PRO A 156 -15.91 0.62 0.70
C PRO A 156 -16.97 0.54 1.82
N THR A 157 -16.54 0.15 3.02
CA THR A 157 -17.35 0.18 4.26
C THR A 157 -17.70 1.62 4.65
N HIS A 158 -16.78 2.55 4.41
CA HIS A 158 -17.00 3.98 4.57
C HIS A 158 -16.41 4.76 3.40
N ASP A 159 -17.12 5.77 2.90
CA ASP A 159 -16.66 6.71 1.88
C ASP A 159 -17.27 8.08 2.16
N LYS A 160 -16.47 9.02 2.67
CA LYS A 160 -16.96 10.33 3.13
C LYS A 160 -15.99 11.44 2.80
N ILE A 161 -16.57 12.61 2.54
CA ILE A 161 -15.89 13.90 2.68
C ILE A 161 -16.19 14.40 4.08
N ILE A 162 -15.14 14.63 4.88
CA ILE A 162 -15.21 15.05 6.27
C ILE A 162 -15.03 16.57 6.32
N PRO A 163 -16.07 17.35 6.66
CA PRO A 163 -15.96 18.80 6.78
C PRO A 163 -15.39 19.21 8.14
N TYR A 164 -14.47 20.17 8.14
CA TYR A 164 -13.93 20.82 9.35
C TYR A 164 -14.31 22.30 9.45
N GLN A 165 -15.05 22.80 8.46
CA GLN A 165 -15.57 24.16 8.41
C GLN A 165 -17.04 24.18 8.02
N LYS A 166 -17.65 25.37 8.11
CA LYS A 166 -19.04 25.59 7.69
C LYS A 166 -19.20 25.31 6.20
N GLU A 167 -20.32 24.68 5.83
CA GLU A 167 -20.67 24.34 4.45
C GLU A 167 -20.52 25.54 3.49
N SER A 168 -21.01 26.71 3.87
CA SER A 168 -20.92 27.91 3.03
C SER A 168 -19.49 28.35 2.70
N LEU A 169 -18.51 28.09 3.58
CA LEU A 169 -17.10 28.38 3.32
C LEU A 169 -16.48 27.32 2.39
N ILE A 170 -16.88 26.07 2.54
CA ILE A 170 -16.47 24.95 1.69
C ILE A 170 -16.99 25.18 0.26
N GLU A 171 -18.27 25.47 0.12
CA GLU A 171 -18.92 25.77 -1.17
C GLU A 171 -18.29 26.98 -1.85
N HIS A 172 -18.04 28.07 -1.10
CA HIS A 172 -17.42 29.27 -1.65
C HIS A 172 -15.98 29.03 -2.14
N ALA A 173 -15.20 28.23 -1.42
CA ALA A 173 -13.85 27.88 -1.82
C ALA A 173 -13.82 26.93 -3.04
N GLY A 174 -14.82 26.04 -3.13
CA GLY A 174 -14.82 24.93 -4.07
C GLY A 174 -13.86 23.81 -3.65
N SER A 175 -14.05 22.61 -4.17
CA SER A 175 -13.43 21.37 -3.66
C SER A 175 -11.90 21.42 -3.59
N SER A 176 -11.24 21.94 -4.63
CA SER A 176 -9.77 22.03 -4.68
C SER A 176 -9.22 22.92 -3.57
N LYS A 177 -9.77 24.13 -3.41
CA LYS A 177 -9.28 25.07 -2.40
C LYS A 177 -9.74 24.70 -1.00
N ALA A 178 -10.93 24.12 -0.86
CA ALA A 178 -11.39 23.58 0.40
C ALA A 178 -10.43 22.50 0.93
N LEU A 179 -9.95 21.60 0.06
CA LEU A 179 -8.90 20.64 0.44
C LEU A 179 -7.59 21.35 0.80
N GLU A 180 -7.08 22.23 -0.07
CA GLU A 180 -5.81 22.94 0.17
C GLU A 180 -5.80 23.71 1.50
N TYR A 181 -6.92 24.35 1.86
CA TYR A 181 -7.10 25.08 3.11
C TYR A 181 -7.38 24.19 4.32
N GLY A 182 -7.47 22.87 4.14
CA GLY A 182 -7.80 21.93 5.23
C GLY A 182 -9.25 22.04 5.72
N TYR A 183 -10.15 22.59 4.91
CA TYR A 183 -11.57 22.69 5.27
C TYR A 183 -12.29 21.34 5.14
N VAL A 184 -11.75 20.44 4.33
CA VAL A 184 -12.26 19.08 4.13
C VAL A 184 -11.11 18.08 4.07
N SER A 185 -11.41 16.84 4.46
CA SER A 185 -10.62 15.64 4.13
C SER A 185 -11.49 14.64 3.39
N TYR A 186 -10.88 13.76 2.60
CA TYR A 186 -11.55 12.63 1.97
C TYR A 186 -11.04 11.35 2.63
N ALA A 187 -11.95 10.45 2.97
CA ALA A 187 -11.61 9.16 3.53
C ALA A 187 -12.49 8.07 2.94
N ALA A 188 -11.87 6.98 2.53
CA ALA A 188 -12.55 5.74 2.20
C ALA A 188 -11.85 4.57 2.90
N SER A 189 -12.62 3.56 3.31
CA SER A 189 -12.07 2.39 3.97
C SER A 189 -12.73 1.09 3.55
N TRP A 190 -11.96 0.01 3.62
CA TRP A 190 -12.37 -1.37 3.37
C TRP A 190 -11.88 -2.23 4.52
N GLU A 191 -12.56 -3.34 4.74
CA GLU A 191 -12.16 -4.32 5.74
C GLU A 191 -12.07 -5.71 5.12
N THR A 192 -11.02 -6.43 5.49
CA THR A 192 -10.94 -7.89 5.41
C THR A 192 -11.15 -8.49 6.80
N ASP A 193 -10.96 -9.80 6.91
CA ASP A 193 -11.05 -10.51 8.19
C ASP A 193 -10.03 -9.96 9.20
N ASP A 194 -8.81 -9.66 8.77
CA ASP A 194 -7.66 -9.29 9.62
C ASP A 194 -7.11 -7.88 9.36
N THR A 195 -7.57 -7.18 8.31
CA THR A 195 -6.96 -5.93 7.87
C THR A 195 -7.98 -4.82 7.68
N LEU A 196 -7.67 -3.64 8.22
CA LEU A 196 -8.38 -2.39 7.93
C LEU A 196 -7.56 -1.59 6.90
N ILE A 197 -8.19 -1.24 5.78
CA ILE A 197 -7.57 -0.52 4.67
C ILE A 197 -8.16 0.89 4.61
N ILE A 198 -7.32 1.92 4.67
CA ILE A 198 -7.76 3.33 4.70
C ILE A 198 -7.07 4.12 3.59
N LEU A 199 -7.85 4.68 2.67
CA LEU A 199 -7.39 5.69 1.73
C LEU A 199 -7.75 7.07 2.28
N GLY A 200 -6.74 7.88 2.58
CA GLY A 200 -6.90 9.22 3.16
C GLY A 200 -6.33 10.31 2.27
N LEU A 201 -7.06 11.42 2.12
CA LEU A 201 -6.58 12.63 1.48
C LEU A 201 -6.91 13.83 2.36
N SER A 202 -5.88 14.53 2.83
CA SER A 202 -6.06 15.67 3.73
C SER A 202 -4.97 16.71 3.51
N SER A 203 -5.17 17.92 4.04
CA SER A 203 -4.15 18.97 4.09
C SER A 203 -3.81 19.27 5.54
N GLN A 204 -2.51 19.29 5.86
CA GLN A 204 -1.99 19.77 7.13
C GLN A 204 -0.95 20.84 6.85
N ASN A 205 -1.03 22.00 7.50
CA ASN A 205 -0.11 23.13 7.29
C ASN A 205 0.05 23.53 5.80
N TYR A 206 -1.04 23.46 5.03
CA TYR A 206 -1.07 23.71 3.57
C TYR A 206 -0.32 22.69 2.71
N GLU A 207 0.10 21.57 3.29
CA GLU A 207 0.66 20.43 2.56
C GLU A 207 -0.38 19.32 2.44
N ILE A 208 -0.71 18.96 1.20
CA ILE A 208 -1.66 17.89 0.92
C ILE A 208 -0.93 16.55 0.98
N GLY A 209 -1.40 15.67 1.86
CA GLY A 209 -0.99 14.28 1.96
C GLY A 209 -2.05 13.35 1.40
N LEU A 210 -1.63 12.41 0.54
CA LEU A 210 -2.43 11.27 0.10
C LEU A 210 -1.78 10.00 0.64
N THR A 211 -2.54 9.20 1.37
CA THR A 211 -2.08 7.97 2.00
C THR A 211 -2.99 6.80 1.69
N LEU A 212 -2.41 5.60 1.62
CA LEU A 212 -3.14 4.33 1.63
C LEU A 212 -2.51 3.44 2.71
N GLN A 213 -3.25 3.22 3.78
CA GLN A 213 -2.78 2.51 4.97
C GLN A 213 -3.47 1.15 5.09
N TYR A 214 -2.74 0.17 5.59
CA TYR A 214 -3.17 -1.19 5.90
C TYR A 214 -2.81 -1.46 7.36
N LEU A 215 -3.81 -1.74 8.19
CA LEU A 215 -3.67 -1.92 9.63
C LEU A 215 -4.08 -3.33 10.04
N ASP A 216 -3.28 -3.99 10.86
CA ASP A 216 -3.68 -5.22 11.54
C ASP A 216 -4.82 -4.93 12.52
N LYS A 217 -5.99 -5.53 12.27
CA LYS A 217 -7.18 -5.37 13.13
C LYS A 217 -7.01 -6.05 14.50
N ASN A 218 -6.08 -6.98 14.62
CA ASN A 218 -5.81 -7.72 15.86
C ASN A 218 -4.67 -7.10 16.66
N TYR A 219 -4.07 -6.01 16.17
CA TYR A 219 -3.05 -5.29 16.91
C TYR A 219 -3.68 -4.48 18.05
N GLU A 220 -3.27 -4.80 19.26
CA GLU A 220 -3.58 -4.01 20.45
C GLU A 220 -2.30 -3.25 20.85
N PRO A 221 -2.30 -1.90 20.78
CA PRO A 221 -1.14 -1.12 21.19
C PRO A 221 -0.87 -1.33 22.68
N ASP A 222 0.40 -1.42 23.08
CA ASP A 222 0.79 -1.37 24.49
C ASP A 222 0.57 0.07 24.99
N ILE A 223 -0.61 0.32 25.57
CA ILE A 223 -0.96 1.63 26.12
C ILE A 223 -0.23 1.77 27.45
N ASN A 224 1.00 2.30 27.39
CA ASN A 224 1.65 2.81 28.59
C ASN A 224 1.11 4.22 28.90
N ASP A 225 0.05 4.26 29.72
CA ASP A 225 -0.61 5.48 30.20
C ASP A 225 0.14 6.14 31.37
N SER A 226 1.31 5.65 31.77
CA SER A 226 2.05 6.18 32.92
C SER A 226 2.50 7.65 32.80
N GLY A 227 2.29 8.28 31.64
CA GLY A 227 2.54 9.69 31.37
C GLY A 227 1.31 10.53 31.04
N LEU A 228 0.08 9.99 31.15
CA LEU A 228 -1.18 10.73 31.07
C LEU A 228 -1.70 11.11 32.47
#